data_AF-A0A1W5XXY0-F1
#
_entry.id   AF-A0A1W5XXY0-F1
#
_cell.length_a   1.000
_cell.length_b   1.000
_cell.length_c   1.000
_cell.angle_alpha   90.00
_cell.angle_beta   90.00
_cell.angle_gamma   90.00
#
_symmetry.space_group_name_H-M   'P 1'
#
loop_
_entity.id
_entity.type
_entity.pdbx_description
1 polymer ?
#
loop_
_entity_poly.entity_id
_entity_poly.type
_entity_poly.pdbx_seq_one_letter_code
_entity_poly.pdbx_strand_id
1 'polypeptide(L)'
;MCIGLVVLYTERLEACRDFYAGLGLTFQREQHGEGPEHYAAVLGEGMVLELYPASAARPATGSLRLGLVVSAKDAAVARPARPAGRQLVTDPDGRTVELLVR
;
A
#
# COMPACT_ATOMS: atom_id res chain seq x y z
N MET A 1 -3.26 -21.89 2.87
CA MET A 1 -2.15 -21.16 2.24
C MET A 1 -2.64 -19.76 1.93
N CYS A 2 -1.93 -18.72 2.36
CA CYS A 2 -2.28 -17.30 2.21
C CYS A 2 -1.07 -16.50 1.71
N ILE A 3 -1.28 -15.24 1.30
CA ILE A 3 -0.19 -14.31 0.96
C ILE A 3 0.30 -13.69 2.26
N GLY A 4 1.60 -13.82 2.57
CA GLY A 4 2.20 -13.25 3.77
C GLY A 4 2.88 -11.89 3.57
N LEU A 5 3.34 -11.58 2.36
CA LEU A 5 4.11 -10.36 2.07
C LEU A 5 3.87 -9.86 0.64
N VAL A 6 3.70 -8.55 0.49
CA VAL A 6 3.76 -7.82 -0.77
C VAL A 6 4.72 -6.65 -0.59
N VAL A 7 5.68 -6.49 -1.49
CA VAL A 7 6.62 -5.36 -1.49
C VAL A 7 6.44 -4.53 -2.76
N LEU A 8 6.24 -3.23 -2.61
CA LEU A 8 6.20 -2.27 -3.70
C LEU A 8 7.47 -1.42 -3.68
N TYR A 9 8.25 -1.47 -4.75
CA TYR A 9 9.37 -0.56 -4.95
C TYR A 9 8.87 0.70 -5.65
N THR A 10 9.20 1.86 -5.11
CA THR A 10 8.69 3.15 -5.58
C THR A 10 9.77 4.23 -5.54
N GLU A 11 9.75 5.13 -6.53
CA GLU A 11 10.56 6.36 -6.51
C GLU A 11 9.89 7.47 -5.70
N ARG A 12 8.64 7.25 -5.25
CA ARG A 12 7.77 8.24 -4.61
C ARG A 12 7.31 7.75 -3.23
N LEU A 13 8.28 7.34 -2.39
CA LEU A 13 8.04 6.62 -1.13
C LEU A 13 6.98 7.28 -0.24
N GLU A 14 7.16 8.57 0.07
CA GLU A 14 6.22 9.30 0.92
C GLU A 14 4.83 9.47 0.27
N ALA A 15 4.78 9.69 -1.04
CA ALA A 15 3.50 9.81 -1.76
C ALA A 15 2.73 8.48 -1.73
N CYS A 16 3.41 7.36 -1.95
CA CYS A 16 2.82 6.03 -1.84
C CYS A 16 2.36 5.75 -0.40
N ARG A 17 3.19 6.08 0.60
CA ARG A 17 2.83 5.95 2.01
C ARG A 17 1.56 6.73 2.34
N ASP A 18 1.49 7.99 1.93
CA ASP A 18 0.32 8.85 2.16
C ASP A 18 -0.92 8.35 1.43
N PHE A 19 -0.77 7.87 0.19
CA PHE A 19 -1.86 7.29 -0.58
C PHE A 19 -2.47 6.06 0.12
N TYR A 20 -1.65 5.07 0.47
CA TYR A 20 -2.12 3.84 1.09
C TYR A 20 -2.57 4.09 2.54
N ALA A 21 -1.92 5.00 3.28
CA ALA A 21 -2.42 5.44 4.58
C ALA A 21 -3.78 6.14 4.47
N GLY A 22 -4.00 6.89 3.41
CA GLY A 22 -5.28 7.47 3.05
C GLY A 22 -6.38 6.44 2.72
N LEU A 23 -6.04 5.16 2.58
CA LEU A 23 -6.97 4.04 2.46
C LEU A 23 -7.22 3.30 3.79
N GLY A 24 -6.61 3.78 4.88
CA GLY A 24 -6.73 3.22 6.23
C GLY A 24 -5.58 2.32 6.67
N LEU A 25 -4.53 2.14 5.84
CA LEU A 25 -3.36 1.36 6.25
C LEU A 25 -2.52 2.15 7.26
N THR A 26 -2.06 1.48 8.31
CA THR A 26 -1.16 2.10 9.30
C THR A 26 0.26 1.64 9.04
N PHE A 27 1.08 2.55 8.51
CA PHE A 27 2.50 2.28 8.24
C PHE A 27 3.39 2.64 9.44
N GLN A 28 4.35 1.77 9.72
CA GLN A 28 5.52 2.05 10.55
C GLN A 28 6.74 2.26 9.67
N ARG A 29 7.62 3.18 10.07
CA ARG A 29 8.93 3.33 9.44
C ARG A 29 9.86 2.25 9.99
N GLU A 30 10.54 1.54 9.11
CA GLU A 30 11.44 0.45 9.47
C GLU A 30 12.75 0.55 8.71
N GLN A 31 13.80 -0.05 9.29
CA GLN A 31 15.11 -0.21 8.66
C GLN A 31 15.72 -1.52 9.13
N HIS A 32 16.23 -2.33 8.20
CA HIS A 32 16.85 -3.62 8.51
C HIS A 32 18.33 -3.58 8.20
N GLY A 33 19.18 -3.59 9.23
CA GLY A 33 20.62 -3.45 9.09
C GLY A 33 20.99 -2.22 8.27
N GLU A 34 21.87 -2.39 7.28
CA GLU A 34 22.29 -1.34 6.34
C GLU A 34 21.31 -1.15 5.16
N GLY A 35 20.13 -1.78 5.22
CA GLY A 35 19.08 -1.60 4.23
C GLY A 35 18.50 -0.18 4.25
N PRO A 36 17.80 0.23 3.17
CA PRO A 36 17.14 1.52 3.16
C PRO A 36 16.00 1.59 4.17
N GLU A 37 15.74 2.79 4.70
CA GLU A 37 14.49 3.07 5.40
C GLU A 37 13.31 2.81 4.45
N HIS A 38 12.27 2.18 4.99
CA HIS A 38 11.07 1.81 4.25
C HIS A 38 9.85 1.88 5.18
N TYR A 39 8.67 1.64 4.62
CA TYR A 39 7.43 1.60 5.38
C TYR A 39 6.80 0.22 5.33
N ALA A 40 6.35 -0.29 6.48
CA ALA A 40 5.63 -1.56 6.58
C ALA A 40 4.26 -1.34 7.24
N ALA A 41 3.22 -1.95 6.68
CA ALA A 41 1.89 -2.03 7.28
C ALA A 41 1.51 -3.50 7.45
N VAL A 42 1.05 -3.86 8.64
CA VAL A 42 0.52 -5.20 8.94
C VAL A 42 -0.99 -5.17 8.76
N LEU A 43 -1.51 -6.10 7.96
CA LEU A 43 -2.91 -6.30 7.62
C LEU A 43 -3.40 -7.64 8.18
N GLY A 44 -4.70 -7.73 8.46
CA GLY A 44 -5.41 -9.00 8.71
C GLY A 44 -4.64 -10.02 9.55
N GLU A 45 -4.53 -11.25 9.04
CA GLU A 45 -3.84 -12.39 9.67
C GLU A 45 -2.30 -12.29 9.64
N GLY A 46 -1.74 -11.07 9.71
CA GLY A 46 -0.29 -10.84 9.70
C GLY A 46 0.33 -10.68 8.31
N MET A 47 -0.49 -10.46 7.27
CA MET A 47 0.04 -10.11 5.95
C MET A 47 0.72 -8.74 6.02
N VAL A 48 1.91 -8.61 5.46
CA VAL A 48 2.65 -7.34 5.42
C VAL A 48 2.59 -6.73 4.02
N LEU A 49 2.29 -5.43 3.94
CA LEU A 49 2.53 -4.61 2.76
C LEU A 49 3.70 -3.67 3.07
N GLU A 50 4.75 -3.75 2.26
CA GLU A 50 5.92 -2.88 2.39
C GLU A 50 6.05 -1.93 1.19
N LEU A 51 6.47 -0.70 1.47
CA LEU A 51 6.86 0.29 0.48
C LEU A 51 8.35 0.55 0.64
N TYR A 52 9.14 0.17 -0.35
CA TYR A 52 10.58 0.35 -0.38
C TYR A 52 10.99 1.43 -1.39
N PRO A 53 12.05 2.22 -1.11
CA PRO A 53 12.61 3.08 -2.13
C PRO A 53 13.21 2.23 -3.26
N ALA A 54 12.87 2.60 -4.49
CA ALA A 54 13.47 2.01 -5.68
C ALA A 54 14.95 2.43 -5.81
N SER A 55 15.74 1.57 -6.46
CA SER A 55 17.15 1.80 -6.77
C SER A 55 17.51 1.12 -8.09
N ALA A 56 18.73 1.35 -8.59
CA ALA A 56 19.21 0.65 -9.79
C ALA A 56 19.22 -0.89 -9.61
N ALA A 57 19.50 -1.38 -8.40
CA ALA A 57 19.48 -2.81 -8.09
C ALA A 57 18.07 -3.37 -7.86
N ARG A 58 17.11 -2.51 -7.48
CA ARG A 58 15.72 -2.86 -7.22
C ARG A 58 14.82 -1.79 -7.86
N PRO A 59 14.57 -1.88 -9.18
CA PRO A 59 13.82 -0.86 -9.89
C PRO A 59 12.39 -0.79 -9.36
N ALA A 60 11.72 0.34 -9.63
CA ALA A 60 10.33 0.52 -9.25
C ALA A 60 9.46 -0.63 -9.78
N THR A 61 8.51 -1.09 -8.96
CA THR A 61 7.55 -2.11 -9.36
C THR A 61 6.76 -1.56 -10.54
N GLY A 62 6.81 -2.23 -11.70
CA GLY A 62 6.08 -1.84 -12.90
C GLY A 62 4.58 -2.12 -12.80
N SER A 63 4.02 -2.76 -13.83
CA SER A 63 2.60 -3.10 -13.86
C SER A 63 2.21 -4.06 -12.74
N LEU A 64 1.38 -3.57 -11.82
CA LEU A 64 0.73 -4.36 -10.77
C LEU A 64 -0.72 -3.91 -10.67
N ARG A 65 -1.62 -4.88 -10.47
CA ARG A 65 -2.98 -4.62 -10.01
C ARG A 65 -3.17 -5.22 -8.62
N LEU A 66 -3.43 -4.38 -7.64
CA LEU A 66 -3.56 -4.78 -6.23
C LEU A 66 -5.02 -4.67 -5.79
N GLY A 67 -5.61 -5.76 -5.32
CA GLY A 67 -6.95 -5.78 -4.73
C GLY A 67 -6.88 -5.59 -3.22
N LEU A 68 -7.62 -4.62 -2.68
CA LEU A 68 -7.74 -4.37 -1.24
C LEU A 68 -9.22 -4.39 -0.84
N VAL A 69 -9.52 -5.09 0.25
CA VAL A 69 -10.84 -5.02 0.90
C VAL A 69 -10.70 -4.07 2.08
N VAL A 70 -11.51 -3.02 2.09
CA VAL A 70 -11.47 -1.94 3.07
C VAL A 70 -12.77 -1.96 3.86
N SER A 71 -12.70 -1.91 5.19
CA SER A 71 -13.90 -1.84 6.02
C SER A 71 -14.55 -0.45 5.92
N ALA A 72 -15.86 -0.35 6.16
CA ALA A 72 -16.57 0.92 6.19
C ALA A 72 -15.97 1.90 7.22
N LYS A 73 -15.38 1.37 8.30
CA LYS A 73 -14.67 2.17 9.30
C LYS A 73 -13.41 2.80 8.71
N ASP A 74 -12.61 2.01 8.00
CA ASP A 74 -11.36 2.49 7.37
C ASP A 74 -11.68 3.43 6.20
N ALA A 75 -12.75 3.15 5.45
CA ALA A 75 -13.25 4.02 4.38
C ALA A 75 -13.85 5.35 4.89
N ALA A 76 -14.32 5.40 6.14
CA ALA A 76 -14.83 6.61 6.77
C ALA A 76 -13.70 7.56 7.21
N VAL A 77 -12.54 7.02 7.57
CA VAL A 77 -11.34 7.83 7.89
C VAL A 77 -10.48 8.12 6.66
N ALA A 78 -10.70 7.39 5.56
CA ALA A 78 -10.07 7.65 4.28
C ALA A 78 -10.35 9.08 3.80
N ARG A 79 -9.36 9.69 3.15
CA ARG A 79 -9.49 11.04 2.58
C ARG A 79 -9.21 11.01 1.07
N PRO A 80 -10.21 11.34 0.22
CA PRO A 80 -11.61 11.61 0.56
C PRO A 80 -12.34 10.35 1.03
N ALA A 81 -13.47 10.53 1.74
CA ALA A 81 -14.33 9.43 2.14
C ALA A 81 -14.78 8.62 0.92
N ARG A 82 -14.80 7.29 1.05
CA ARG A 82 -15.03 6.37 -0.06
C ARG A 82 -16.42 5.74 0.04
N PRO A 83 -17.23 5.75 -1.03
CA PRO A 83 -18.53 5.07 -1.01
C PRO A 83 -18.35 3.55 -0.96
N ALA A 84 -19.36 2.84 -0.45
CA ALA A 84 -19.42 1.39 -0.47
C ALA A 84 -19.39 0.83 -1.90
N GLY A 85 -18.86 -0.38 -2.06
CA GLY A 85 -18.77 -1.07 -3.34
C GLY A 85 -17.37 -1.08 -3.95
N ARG A 86 -17.30 -1.55 -5.20
CA ARG A 86 -16.03 -1.73 -5.94
C ARG A 86 -15.67 -0.46 -6.69
N GLN A 87 -14.42 -0.03 -6.55
CA GLN A 87 -13.89 1.13 -7.26
C GLN A 87 -12.45 0.87 -7.69
N LEU A 88 -12.05 1.47 -8.81
CA LEU A 88 -10.68 1.48 -9.28
C LEU A 88 -10.08 2.85 -8.94
N VAL A 89 -8.89 2.81 -8.36
CA VAL A 89 -8.08 3.99 -8.10
C VAL A 89 -6.66 3.74 -8.61
N THR A 90 -5.91 4.81 -8.78
CA THR A 90 -4.53 4.75 -9.26
C THR A 90 -3.60 5.22 -8.15
N ASP A 91 -2.58 4.43 -7.84
CA ASP A 91 -1.54 4.84 -6.88
C ASP A 91 -0.61 5.91 -7.49
N PRO A 92 0.29 6.53 -6.70
CA PRO A 92 1.20 7.57 -7.19
C PRO A 92 2.19 7.16 -8.28
N ASP A 93 2.40 5.86 -8.48
CA ASP A 93 3.27 5.30 -9.53
C ASP A 93 2.48 4.81 -10.75
N GLY A 94 1.15 5.02 -10.78
CA GLY A 94 0.31 4.62 -11.91
C GLY A 94 -0.24 3.20 -11.83
N ARG A 95 -0.06 2.48 -10.71
CA ARG A 95 -0.57 1.12 -10.52
C ARG A 95 -2.06 1.14 -10.25
N THR A 96 -2.77 0.13 -10.73
CA THR A 96 -4.21 0.00 -10.49
C THR A 96 -4.44 -0.62 -9.12
N VAL A 97 -5.15 0.09 -8.24
CA VAL A 97 -5.64 -0.47 -6.97
C VAL A 97 -7.16 -0.64 -7.07
N GLU A 98 -7.59 -1.87 -6.90
CA GLU A 98 -8.99 -2.22 -6.84
C GLU A 98 -9.44 -2.25 -5.38
N LEU A 99 -10.33 -1.33 -5.02
CA LEU A 99 -10.87 -1.24 -3.68
C LEU A 99 -12.26 -1.86 -3.64
N LEU A 100 -12.48 -2.74 -2.68
CA LEU A 100 -13.81 -3.18 -2.29
C LEU A 100 -14.11 -2.65 -0.88
N VAL A 101 -14.96 -1.62 -0.81
CA VAL A 101 -15.41 -1.05 0.47
C VAL A 101 -16.66 -1.80 0.94
N ARG A 102 -16.60 -2.39 2.15
CA ARG A 102 -17.69 -3.15 2.77
C ARG A 102 -18.11 -2.59 4.12
#